data_AF-A0A9D2UIK0-F1
#
_entry.id   AF-A0A9D2UIK0-F1
#
_cell.length_a   1.000
_cell.length_b   1.000
_cell.length_c   1.000
_cell.angle_alpha   90.00
_cell.angle_beta   90.00
_cell.angle_gamma   90.00
#
_symmetry.space_group_name_H-M   'P 1'
#
loop_
_entity.id
_entity.type
_entity.pdbx_description
1 polymer ?
#
loop_
_entity_poly.entity_id
_entity_poly.type
_entity_poly.pdbx_seq_one_letter_code
_entity_poly.pdbx_strand_id
1 'polypeptide(L)'
;MKALKYLAAVVMATAMFSCGQNSKTGQTEADSLRSELELKQKEMDELLTTINFVQDGFDQIDQMEGRIDMAMGDAGTTSDRSRIESQMNFIITRMKENRDRIEQLNKMLRDSKNVSAQTKKTVEMLTRQLQEKEAALVEMQKELEAKNIKIAELDSAVTTLSSRVGDLESDNQNKDKVIDAQDKIVNRAWYVFGTKKELRAHKILDDGEVLQNQDFDKDYFTEIDIREFKELPLQSRRATIETSHPAGSYELTKDSKGYYVLKITDPVRFWEVSRYLVVTVK
;
A
#
# COMPACT_ATOMS: atom_id res chain seq x y z
N MET A 1 -103.31 28.35 55.62
CA MET A 1 -102.22 28.97 54.82
C MET A 1 -101.67 30.24 55.50
N LYS A 2 -100.92 30.12 56.61
CA LYS A 2 -100.15 31.25 57.17
C LYS A 2 -98.81 30.86 57.82
N ALA A 3 -98.53 29.56 57.99
CA ALA A 3 -97.26 29.08 58.56
C ALA A 3 -96.16 28.79 57.52
N LEU A 4 -96.48 28.69 56.22
CA LEU A 4 -95.51 28.28 55.19
C LEU A 4 -94.81 29.46 54.46
N LYS A 5 -95.21 30.71 54.73
CA LYS A 5 -94.60 31.91 54.13
C LYS A 5 -93.49 32.55 54.96
N TYR A 6 -93.34 32.16 56.24
CA TYR A 6 -92.29 32.66 57.12
C TYR A 6 -91.01 31.80 57.11
N LEU A 7 -91.04 30.60 56.51
CA LEU A 7 -89.86 29.73 56.44
C LEU A 7 -88.96 30.04 55.23
N ALA A 8 -89.49 30.66 54.17
CA ALA A 8 -88.74 31.08 53.00
C ALA A 8 -88.16 32.51 53.12
N ALA A 9 -88.65 33.29 54.10
CA ALA A 9 -88.24 34.66 54.39
C ALA A 9 -87.28 34.78 55.60
N VAL A 10 -86.79 33.63 56.10
CA VAL A 10 -85.49 33.49 56.77
C VAL A 10 -84.56 32.84 55.74
N VAL A 11 -84.44 33.43 54.55
CA VAL A 11 -83.47 34.51 54.33
C VAL A 11 -82.11 34.01 54.86
N MET A 12 -81.26 33.43 54.03
CA MET A 12 -80.72 34.12 52.84
C MET A 12 -80.14 35.51 53.17
N ALA A 13 -79.97 35.82 54.47
CA ALA A 13 -79.21 36.95 55.04
C ALA A 13 -78.32 36.50 56.21
N THR A 14 -77.81 35.27 56.14
CA THR A 14 -76.60 34.85 56.87
C THR A 14 -75.57 34.26 55.92
N ALA A 15 -75.53 34.76 54.69
CA ALA A 15 -74.39 34.61 53.78
C ALA A 15 -73.30 35.67 53.99
N MET A 16 -73.37 36.47 55.06
CA MET A 16 -72.38 37.51 55.34
C MET A 16 -72.27 37.75 56.85
N PHE A 17 -71.55 36.89 57.57
CA PHE A 17 -70.79 37.26 58.78
C PHE A 17 -70.01 36.03 59.31
N SER A 18 -68.96 35.63 58.58
CA SER A 18 -67.69 35.19 59.16
C SER A 18 -66.67 35.05 58.03
N CYS A 19 -66.34 36.20 57.43
CA CYS A 19 -65.08 36.38 56.73
C CYS A 19 -64.08 36.82 57.81
N GLY A 20 -63.27 35.90 58.28
CA GLY A 20 -62.31 36.18 59.34
C GLY A 20 -61.47 34.97 59.66
N GLN A 21 -60.24 34.97 59.13
CA GLN A 21 -59.09 34.20 59.62
C GLN A 21 -58.97 32.71 59.18
N ASN A 22 -58.73 32.46 57.87
CA ASN A 22 -57.70 31.47 57.41
C ASN A 22 -57.55 31.28 55.88
N SER A 23 -58.17 32.12 55.03
CA SER A 23 -58.04 31.98 53.56
C SER A 23 -56.63 32.25 53.02
N LYS A 24 -55.78 32.97 53.77
CA LYS A 24 -54.40 33.25 53.37
C LYS A 24 -53.49 32.03 53.50
N THR A 25 -53.69 31.21 54.53
CA THR A 25 -52.85 30.05 54.87
C THR A 25 -53.01 28.92 53.84
N GLY A 26 -54.25 28.64 53.42
CA GLY A 26 -54.54 27.64 52.38
C GLY A 26 -54.14 28.07 50.96
N GLN A 27 -54.15 29.37 50.66
CA GLN A 27 -53.62 29.89 49.39
C GLN A 27 -52.09 29.84 49.36
N THR A 28 -51.41 30.19 50.46
CA THR A 28 -49.94 30.08 50.52
C THR A 28 -49.43 28.64 50.50
N GLU A 29 -50.16 27.67 51.07
CA GLU A 29 -49.85 26.24 50.93
C GLU A 29 -50.12 25.71 49.52
N ALA A 30 -51.22 26.13 48.89
CA ALA A 30 -51.51 25.75 47.50
C ALA A 30 -50.46 26.32 46.54
N ASP A 31 -50.00 27.56 46.76
CA ASP A 31 -48.96 28.20 45.97
C ASP A 31 -47.58 27.58 46.21
N SER A 32 -47.24 27.20 47.45
CA SER A 32 -45.97 26.51 47.75
C SER A 32 -45.93 25.11 47.15
N LEU A 33 -47.03 24.35 47.21
CA LEU A 33 -47.16 23.03 46.60
C LEU A 33 -47.11 23.10 45.07
N ARG A 34 -47.68 24.15 44.46
CA ARG A 34 -47.58 24.39 43.01
C ARG A 34 -46.14 24.69 42.59
N SER A 35 -45.44 25.53 43.34
CA SER A 35 -44.04 25.84 43.05
C SER A 35 -43.14 24.60 43.19
N GLU A 36 -43.38 23.74 44.19
CA GLU A 36 -42.64 22.48 44.33
C GLU A 36 -42.95 21.50 43.19
N LEU A 37 -44.20 21.42 42.74
CA LEU A 37 -44.60 20.60 41.59
C LEU A 37 -43.95 21.09 40.28
N GLU A 38 -43.88 22.40 40.07
CA GLU A 38 -43.21 22.98 38.90
C GLU A 38 -41.70 22.71 38.90
N LEU A 39 -41.04 22.84 40.06
CA LEU A 39 -39.63 22.47 40.25
C LEU A 39 -39.40 20.99 39.93
N LYS A 40 -40.26 20.10 40.45
CA LYS A 40 -40.18 18.65 40.16
C LYS A 40 -40.41 18.33 38.70
N GLN A 41 -41.36 18.99 38.06
CA GLN A 41 -41.62 18.78 36.64
C GLN A 41 -40.39 19.17 35.81
N LYS A 42 -39.78 20.31 36.14
CA LYS A 42 -38.57 20.79 35.47
C LYS A 42 -37.37 19.85 35.67
N GLU A 43 -37.15 19.35 36.88
CA GLU A 43 -36.10 18.36 37.17
C GLU A 43 -36.32 17.06 36.37
N MET A 44 -37.57 16.61 36.24
CA MET A 44 -37.90 15.41 35.47
C MET A 44 -37.67 15.62 33.97
N ASP A 45 -38.08 16.78 33.44
CA ASP A 45 -37.87 17.12 32.03
C ASP A 45 -36.38 17.23 31.70
N GLU A 46 -35.57 17.77 32.62
CA GLU A 46 -34.11 17.85 32.48
C GLU A 46 -33.44 16.46 32.53
N LEU A 47 -33.90 15.57 33.42
CA LEU A 47 -33.43 14.18 33.48
C LEU A 47 -33.71 13.45 32.16
N LEU A 48 -34.94 13.52 31.66
CA LEU A 48 -35.34 12.86 30.41
C LEU A 48 -34.58 13.42 29.21
N THR A 49 -34.41 14.74 29.17
CA THR A 49 -33.64 15.41 28.12
C THR A 49 -32.17 14.96 28.14
N THR A 50 -31.57 14.86 29.32
CA THR A 50 -30.19 14.40 29.46
C THR A 50 -30.04 12.92 29.10
N ILE A 51 -31.02 12.07 29.44
CA ILE A 51 -31.06 10.66 29.02
C ILE A 51 -31.08 10.56 27.50
N ASN A 52 -31.96 11.31 26.82
CA ASN A 52 -32.04 11.32 25.36
C ASN A 52 -30.71 11.75 24.72
N PHE A 53 -30.05 12.78 25.27
CA PHE A 53 -28.75 13.21 24.76
C PHE A 53 -27.66 12.15 24.89
N VAL A 54 -27.65 11.37 25.99
CA VAL A 54 -26.69 10.27 26.16
C VAL A 54 -26.98 9.16 25.16
N GLN A 55 -28.25 8.80 24.94
CA GLN A 55 -28.66 7.81 23.96
C GLN A 55 -28.29 8.22 22.53
N ASP A 56 -28.61 9.45 22.13
CA ASP A 56 -28.20 10.00 20.84
C ASP A 56 -26.68 9.99 20.68
N GLY A 57 -25.94 10.25 21.76
CA GLY A 57 -24.49 10.15 21.80
C GLY A 57 -24.00 8.72 21.52
N PHE A 58 -24.62 7.71 22.13
CA PHE A 58 -24.31 6.30 21.86
C PHE A 58 -24.63 5.89 20.43
N ASP A 59 -25.75 6.33 19.87
CA ASP A 59 -26.09 6.03 18.48
C ASP A 59 -25.06 6.61 17.50
N GLN A 60 -24.55 7.81 17.79
CA GLN A 60 -23.46 8.42 17.01
C GLN A 60 -22.14 7.67 17.16
N ILE A 61 -21.85 7.17 18.36
CA ILE A 61 -20.68 6.32 18.61
C ILE A 61 -20.79 5.03 17.79
N ASP A 62 -21.92 4.33 17.87
CA ASP A 62 -22.17 3.07 17.16
C ASP A 62 -22.02 3.22 15.64
N GLN A 63 -22.55 4.30 15.08
CA GLN A 63 -22.40 4.59 13.64
C GLN A 63 -20.93 4.81 13.24
N MET A 64 -20.14 5.42 14.12
CA MET A 64 -18.72 5.69 13.85
C MET A 64 -17.87 4.46 14.07
N GLU A 65 -18.15 3.65 15.09
CA GLU A 65 -17.52 2.35 15.31
C GLU A 65 -17.73 1.43 14.10
N GLY A 66 -18.96 1.32 13.59
CA GLY A 66 -19.23 0.50 12.39
C GLY A 66 -18.46 0.98 11.16
N ARG A 67 -18.19 2.29 11.03
CA ARG A 67 -17.34 2.82 9.96
C ARG A 67 -15.87 2.49 10.15
N ILE A 68 -15.39 2.53 11.39
CA ILE A 68 -14.02 2.15 11.75
C ILE A 68 -13.82 0.66 11.49
N ASP A 69 -14.74 -0.20 11.89
CA ASP A 69 -14.67 -1.65 11.65
C ASP A 69 -14.58 -1.99 10.16
N MET A 70 -15.43 -1.36 9.33
CA MET A 70 -15.35 -1.52 7.89
C MET A 70 -14.00 -1.05 7.33
N ALA A 71 -13.50 0.08 7.82
CA ALA A 71 -12.20 0.60 7.39
C ALA A 71 -11.05 -0.30 7.85
N MET A 72 -11.10 -0.90 9.04
CA MET A 72 -10.07 -1.80 9.58
C MET A 72 -10.06 -3.18 8.91
N GLY A 73 -11.21 -3.63 8.39
CA GLY A 73 -11.34 -4.87 7.62
C GLY A 73 -10.78 -4.77 6.19
N ASP A 74 -10.83 -3.58 5.58
CA ASP A 74 -10.38 -3.30 4.21
C ASP A 74 -9.08 -2.45 4.17
N ALA A 75 -8.46 -2.21 5.34
CA ALA A 75 -7.33 -1.31 5.50
C ALA A 75 -6.07 -1.80 4.75
N GLY A 76 -5.90 -1.33 3.52
CA GLY A 76 -4.68 -1.51 2.73
C GLY A 76 -3.90 -0.22 2.47
N THR A 77 -4.42 0.97 2.86
CA THR A 77 -3.86 2.26 2.42
C THR A 77 -3.63 3.28 3.55
N THR A 78 -2.68 4.18 3.33
CA THR A 78 -2.39 5.31 4.23
C THR A 78 -3.55 6.30 4.34
N SER A 79 -4.42 6.41 3.33
CA SER A 79 -5.63 7.26 3.41
C SER A 79 -6.67 6.72 4.38
N ASP A 80 -6.75 5.41 4.56
CA ASP A 80 -7.67 4.80 5.52
C ASP A 80 -7.26 5.11 6.96
N ARG A 81 -5.95 5.23 7.21
CA ARG A 81 -5.40 5.57 8.54
C ARG A 81 -5.87 6.93 9.05
N SER A 82 -5.67 8.00 8.28
CA SER A 82 -6.04 9.35 8.73
C SER A 82 -7.55 9.47 8.98
N ARG A 83 -8.35 8.74 8.20
CA ARG A 83 -9.80 8.64 8.40
C ARG A 83 -10.16 7.93 9.70
N ILE A 84 -9.54 6.78 9.98
CA ILE A 84 -9.76 6.02 11.23
C ILE A 84 -9.36 6.86 12.46
N GLU A 85 -8.21 7.53 12.42
CA GLU A 85 -7.75 8.39 13.52
C GLU A 85 -8.73 9.54 13.81
N SER A 86 -9.26 10.19 12.76
CA SER A 86 -10.28 11.23 12.89
C SER A 86 -11.59 10.70 13.50
N GLN A 87 -12.04 9.54 13.03
CA GLN A 87 -13.25 8.88 13.54
C GLN A 87 -13.11 8.47 15.01
N MET A 88 -11.94 7.98 15.40
CA MET A 88 -11.62 7.66 16.80
C MET A 88 -11.63 8.89 17.70
N ASN A 89 -11.05 10.00 17.26
CA ASN A 89 -11.10 11.26 18.02
C ASN A 89 -12.54 11.76 18.23
N PHE A 90 -13.40 11.58 17.23
CA PHE A 90 -14.82 11.86 17.37
C PHE A 90 -15.48 10.98 18.44
N ILE A 91 -15.24 9.66 18.41
CA ILE A 91 -15.77 8.74 19.44
C ILE A 91 -15.25 9.12 20.83
N ILE A 92 -13.96 9.41 20.99
CA ILE A 92 -13.38 9.85 22.27
C ILE A 92 -14.10 11.09 22.81
N THR A 93 -14.38 12.06 21.93
CA THR A 93 -15.09 13.29 22.31
C THR A 93 -16.51 12.98 22.78
N ARG A 94 -17.26 12.17 22.02
CA ARG A 94 -18.63 11.77 22.40
C ARG A 94 -18.68 10.93 23.67
N MET A 95 -17.72 10.02 23.86
CA MET A 95 -17.60 9.22 25.07
C MET A 95 -17.38 10.10 26.30
N LYS A 96 -16.55 11.15 26.18
CA LYS A 96 -16.36 12.12 27.24
C LYS A 96 -17.64 12.89 27.56
N GLU A 97 -18.32 13.41 26.54
CA GLU A 97 -19.60 14.11 26.73
C GLU A 97 -20.67 13.22 27.38
N ASN A 98 -20.76 11.96 26.97
CA ASN A 98 -21.67 10.98 27.55
C ASN A 98 -21.31 10.67 29.01
N ARG A 99 -20.03 10.54 29.33
CA ARG A 99 -19.55 10.36 30.71
C ARG A 99 -19.98 11.53 31.60
N ASP A 100 -19.72 12.76 31.16
CA ASP A 100 -20.05 13.98 31.93
C ASP A 100 -21.57 14.08 32.17
N ARG A 101 -22.39 13.75 31.16
CA ARG A 101 -23.86 13.72 31.27
C ARG A 101 -24.36 12.61 32.18
N ILE A 102 -23.77 11.42 32.12
CA ILE A 102 -24.10 10.32 33.04
C ILE A 102 -23.74 10.70 34.48
N GLU A 103 -22.65 11.42 34.70
CA GLU A 103 -22.29 11.95 36.02
C GLU A 103 -23.32 12.99 36.51
N GLN A 104 -23.79 13.88 35.62
CA GLN A 104 -24.87 14.82 35.92
C GLN A 104 -26.17 14.09 36.27
N LEU A 105 -26.57 13.05 35.52
CA LEU A 105 -27.72 12.20 35.84
C LEU A 105 -27.55 11.56 37.22
N ASN A 106 -26.39 10.99 37.52
CA ASN A 106 -26.10 10.40 38.84
C ASN A 106 -26.16 11.44 39.98
N LYS A 107 -25.77 12.69 39.74
CA LYS A 107 -25.92 13.77 40.71
C LYS A 107 -27.39 14.11 40.95
N MET A 108 -28.18 14.30 39.89
CA MET A 108 -29.62 14.55 39.99
C MET A 108 -30.38 13.42 40.69
N LEU A 109 -29.97 12.15 40.46
CA LEU A 109 -30.51 10.98 41.15
C LEU A 109 -30.25 10.99 42.66
N ARG A 110 -29.14 11.57 43.12
CA ARG A 110 -28.77 11.68 44.54
C ARG A 110 -29.49 12.83 45.23
N ASP A 111 -29.62 13.96 44.52
CA ASP A 111 -30.19 15.19 45.08
C ASP A 111 -31.73 15.11 45.16
N SER A 112 -32.38 14.33 44.29
CA SER A 112 -33.84 14.20 44.26
C SER A 112 -34.36 13.00 45.08
N LYS A 113 -35.25 13.28 46.04
CA LYS A 113 -35.84 12.27 46.95
C LYS A 113 -36.90 11.36 46.28
N ASN A 114 -37.39 11.72 45.10
CA ASN A 114 -38.55 11.07 44.46
C ASN A 114 -38.30 10.68 43.00
N VAL A 115 -37.10 10.18 42.68
CA VAL A 115 -36.84 9.64 41.34
C VAL A 115 -37.39 8.23 41.21
N SER A 116 -38.06 7.96 40.08
CA SER A 116 -38.64 6.66 39.78
C SER A 116 -37.57 5.55 39.74
N ALA A 117 -37.94 4.33 40.14
CA ALA A 117 -37.06 3.17 40.02
C ALA A 117 -36.65 2.90 38.57
N GLN A 118 -37.52 3.22 37.61
CA GLN A 118 -37.24 3.07 36.18
C GLN A 118 -36.12 4.01 35.73
N THR A 119 -36.14 5.29 36.13
CA THR A 119 -35.07 6.26 35.78
C THR A 119 -33.72 5.81 36.34
N LYS A 120 -33.68 5.32 37.59
CA LYS A 120 -32.45 4.79 38.20
C LYS A 120 -31.89 3.63 37.37
N LYS A 121 -32.75 2.68 36.99
CA LYS A 121 -32.38 1.53 36.14
C LYS A 121 -31.88 1.97 34.76
N THR A 122 -32.46 3.01 34.16
CA THR A 122 -31.97 3.57 32.89
C THR A 122 -30.57 4.15 33.05
N VAL A 123 -30.30 4.93 34.10
CA VAL A 123 -28.96 5.51 34.32
C VAL A 123 -27.92 4.43 34.59
N GLU A 124 -28.26 3.38 35.33
CA GLU A 124 -27.40 2.20 35.52
C GLU A 124 -27.08 1.51 34.19
N MET A 125 -28.07 1.34 33.32
CA MET A 125 -27.89 0.77 31.98
C MET A 125 -26.97 1.63 31.11
N LEU A 126 -27.18 2.95 31.07
CA LEU A 126 -26.33 3.88 30.33
C LEU A 126 -24.90 3.89 30.86
N THR A 127 -24.73 3.80 32.18
CA THR A 127 -23.42 3.70 32.83
C THR A 127 -22.69 2.42 32.41
N ARG A 128 -23.41 1.29 32.37
CA ARG A 128 -22.86 0.02 31.91
C ARG A 128 -22.50 0.06 30.42
N GLN A 129 -23.37 0.61 29.58
CA GLN A 129 -23.10 0.77 28.14
C GLN A 129 -21.86 1.64 27.91
N LEU A 130 -21.69 2.72 28.69
CA LEU A 130 -20.48 3.54 28.65
C LEU A 130 -19.22 2.70 28.94
N GLN A 131 -19.24 1.90 30.01
CA GLN A 131 -18.10 1.04 30.38
C GLN A 131 -17.76 0.01 29.30
N GLU A 132 -18.77 -0.60 28.69
CA GLU A 132 -18.59 -1.56 27.59
C GLU A 132 -17.96 -0.88 26.36
N LYS A 133 -18.41 0.34 26.01
CA LYS A 133 -17.83 1.14 24.91
C LYS A 133 -16.42 1.64 25.21
N GLU A 134 -16.11 2.01 26.45
CA GLU A 134 -14.75 2.38 26.86
C GLU A 134 -13.77 1.20 26.68
N ALA A 135 -14.20 -0.01 27.04
CA ALA A 135 -13.39 -1.21 26.84
C ALA A 135 -13.17 -1.50 25.34
N ALA A 136 -14.22 -1.38 24.53
CA ALA A 136 -14.13 -1.55 23.08
C ALA A 136 -13.18 -0.52 22.43
N LEU A 137 -13.24 0.74 22.88
CA LEU A 137 -12.36 1.80 22.38
C LEU A 137 -10.87 1.53 22.67
N VAL A 138 -10.56 1.01 23.86
CA VAL A 138 -9.20 0.61 24.21
C VAL A 138 -8.71 -0.53 23.32
N GLU A 139 -9.59 -1.48 22.96
CA GLU A 139 -9.21 -2.58 22.07
C GLU A 139 -9.00 -2.10 20.64
N MET A 140 -9.88 -1.25 20.12
CA MET A 140 -9.69 -0.61 18.81
C MET A 140 -8.38 0.18 18.73
N GLN A 141 -7.99 0.87 19.81
CA GLN A 141 -6.71 1.57 19.91
C GLN A 141 -5.52 0.61 19.76
N LYS A 142 -5.53 -0.51 20.48
CA LYS A 142 -4.46 -1.51 20.39
C LYS A 142 -4.38 -2.15 19.01
N GLU A 143 -5.52 -2.49 18.42
CA GLU A 143 -5.55 -3.06 17.07
C GLU A 143 -4.99 -2.08 16.05
N LEU A 144 -5.35 -0.79 16.15
CA LEU A 144 -4.83 0.26 15.29
C LEU A 144 -3.31 0.43 15.43
N GLU A 145 -2.78 0.41 16.65
CA GLU A 145 -1.33 0.45 16.90
C GLU A 145 -0.61 -0.76 16.30
N ALA A 146 -1.15 -1.97 16.50
CA ALA A 146 -0.59 -3.19 15.93
C ALA A 146 -0.57 -3.15 14.40
N LYS A 147 -1.67 -2.69 13.76
CA LYS A 147 -1.74 -2.49 12.31
C LYS A 147 -0.75 -1.41 11.85
N ASN A 148 -0.56 -0.33 12.60
CA ASN A 148 0.40 0.72 12.27
C ASN A 148 1.85 0.21 12.25
N ILE A 149 2.23 -0.61 13.24
CA ILE A 149 3.53 -1.29 13.23
C ILE A 149 3.65 -2.18 12.00
N LYS A 150 2.58 -2.93 11.69
CA LYS A 150 2.59 -3.83 10.53
C LYS A 150 2.74 -3.11 9.20
N ILE A 151 2.07 -1.97 9.03
CA ILE A 151 2.19 -1.12 7.85
C ILE A 151 3.64 -0.62 7.72
N ALA A 152 4.25 -0.13 8.80
CA ALA A 152 5.64 0.32 8.76
C ALA A 152 6.63 -0.79 8.37
N GLU A 153 6.42 -2.02 8.87
CA GLU A 153 7.21 -3.19 8.45
C GLU A 153 7.04 -3.49 6.96
N LEU A 154 5.81 -3.43 6.45
CA LEU A 154 5.52 -3.67 5.04
C LEU A 154 6.12 -2.58 4.15
N ASP A 155 6.03 -1.31 4.54
CA ASP A 155 6.65 -0.19 3.80
C ASP A 155 8.18 -0.35 3.73
N SER A 156 8.81 -0.77 4.83
CA SER A 156 10.24 -1.08 4.85
C SER A 156 10.59 -2.27 3.95
N ALA A 157 9.76 -3.32 3.96
CA ALA A 157 9.95 -4.50 3.11
C ALA A 157 9.79 -4.15 1.62
N VAL A 158 8.79 -3.34 1.26
CA VAL A 158 8.55 -2.85 -0.10
C VAL A 158 9.73 -2.00 -0.57
N THR A 159 10.20 -1.06 0.25
CA THR A 159 11.36 -0.22 -0.08
C THR A 159 12.61 -1.06 -0.33
N THR A 160 12.86 -2.04 0.53
CA THR A 160 13.99 -2.97 0.39
C THR A 160 13.86 -3.80 -0.88
N LEU A 161 12.66 -4.31 -1.18
CA LEU A 161 12.40 -5.10 -2.37
C LEU A 161 12.60 -4.26 -3.64
N SER A 162 12.08 -3.03 -3.67
CA SER A 162 12.27 -2.09 -4.78
C SER A 162 13.76 -1.79 -5.02
N SER A 163 14.55 -1.59 -3.96
CA SER A 163 16.01 -1.42 -4.09
C SER A 163 16.66 -2.66 -4.70
N ARG A 164 16.34 -3.86 -4.20
CA ARG A 164 16.90 -5.12 -4.72
C ARG A 164 16.51 -5.36 -6.18
N VAL A 165 15.30 -5.00 -6.59
CA VAL A 165 14.87 -5.09 -7.99
C VAL A 165 15.71 -4.16 -8.85
N GLY A 166 15.93 -2.92 -8.42
CA GLY A 166 16.80 -1.96 -9.12
C GLY A 166 18.25 -2.45 -9.25
N ASP A 167 18.80 -3.02 -8.17
CA ASP A 167 20.16 -3.59 -8.17
C ASP A 167 20.26 -4.78 -9.15
N LEU A 168 19.29 -5.70 -9.11
CA LEU A 168 19.24 -6.85 -10.02
C LEU A 168 19.08 -6.46 -11.48
N GLU A 169 18.29 -5.42 -11.77
CA GLU A 169 18.14 -4.90 -13.13
C GLU A 169 19.47 -4.32 -13.64
N SER A 170 20.18 -3.57 -12.80
CA SER A 170 21.50 -3.04 -13.14
C SER A 170 22.53 -4.15 -13.37
N ASP A 171 22.56 -5.16 -12.48
CA ASP A 171 23.44 -6.31 -12.60
C ASP A 171 23.18 -7.12 -13.88
N ASN A 172 21.91 -7.32 -14.24
CA ASN A 172 21.57 -8.00 -15.49
C ASN A 172 22.02 -7.21 -16.71
N GLN A 173 21.77 -5.89 -16.76
CA GLN A 173 22.25 -5.05 -17.87
C GLN A 173 23.77 -5.07 -18.00
N ASN A 174 24.50 -5.12 -16.89
CA ASN A 174 25.96 -5.24 -16.89
C ASN A 174 26.41 -6.62 -17.37
N LYS A 175 25.73 -7.70 -16.95
CA LYS A 175 25.99 -9.06 -17.42
C LYS A 175 25.74 -9.18 -18.92
N ASP A 176 24.66 -8.62 -19.44
CA ASP A 176 24.35 -8.65 -20.87
C ASP A 176 25.45 -7.96 -21.68
N LYS A 177 25.92 -6.79 -21.25
CA LYS A 177 27.07 -6.11 -21.91
C LYS A 177 28.34 -6.96 -21.91
N VAL A 178 28.62 -7.65 -20.79
CA VAL A 178 29.78 -8.54 -20.69
C VAL A 178 29.62 -9.75 -21.59
N ILE A 179 28.42 -10.35 -21.64
CA ILE A 179 28.10 -11.47 -22.52
C ILE A 179 28.26 -11.05 -23.98
N ASP A 180 27.71 -9.91 -24.38
CA ASP A 180 27.85 -9.39 -25.75
C ASP A 180 29.31 -9.13 -26.13
N ALA A 181 30.10 -8.58 -25.20
CA ALA A 181 31.52 -8.35 -25.42
C ALA A 181 32.30 -9.68 -25.54
N GLN A 182 32.02 -10.65 -24.67
CA GLN A 182 32.63 -11.97 -24.72
C GLN A 182 32.22 -12.75 -25.97
N ASP A 183 30.95 -12.68 -26.37
CA ASP A 183 30.43 -13.32 -27.57
C ASP A 183 31.18 -12.83 -28.82
N LYS A 184 31.41 -11.51 -28.94
CA LYS A 184 32.24 -10.95 -30.01
C LYS A 184 33.68 -11.46 -29.97
N ILE A 185 34.30 -11.51 -28.78
CA ILE A 185 35.68 -11.98 -28.62
C ILE A 185 35.81 -13.45 -29.01
N VAL A 186 34.89 -14.31 -28.57
CA VAL A 186 34.91 -15.75 -28.81
C VAL A 186 34.62 -16.09 -30.27
N ASN A 187 33.84 -15.26 -30.97
CA ASN A 187 33.54 -15.44 -32.39
C ASN A 187 34.48 -14.67 -33.32
N ARG A 188 35.51 -14.01 -32.80
CA ARG A 188 36.50 -13.31 -33.60
C ARG A 188 37.49 -14.27 -34.26
N ALA A 189 37.80 -14.01 -35.52
CA ALA A 189 38.91 -14.61 -36.25
C ALA A 189 39.51 -13.58 -37.22
N TRP A 190 40.63 -13.95 -37.84
CA TRP A 190 41.37 -13.09 -38.74
C TRP A 190 41.76 -13.84 -39.99
N TYR A 191 41.67 -13.20 -41.15
CA TYR A 191 42.14 -13.81 -42.40
C TYR A 191 43.00 -12.85 -43.22
N VAL A 192 43.85 -13.44 -44.05
CA VAL A 192 44.64 -12.74 -45.07
C VAL A 192 44.87 -13.66 -46.26
N PHE A 193 44.91 -13.08 -47.45
CA PHE A 193 45.38 -13.79 -48.63
C PHE A 193 46.26 -12.88 -49.49
N GLY A 194 47.32 -13.44 -50.06
CA GLY A 194 48.29 -12.66 -50.82
C GLY A 194 49.33 -13.54 -51.50
N THR A 195 50.20 -12.92 -52.28
CA THR A 195 51.33 -13.62 -52.87
C THR A 195 52.38 -13.94 -51.81
N LYS A 196 53.20 -14.98 -52.04
CA LYS A 196 54.29 -15.33 -51.11
C LYS A 196 55.23 -14.16 -50.81
N LYS A 197 55.38 -13.21 -51.76
CA LYS A 197 56.23 -12.03 -51.57
C LYS A 197 55.60 -11.05 -50.56
N GLU A 198 54.30 -10.81 -50.67
CA GLU A 198 53.56 -9.93 -49.74
C GLU A 198 53.53 -10.53 -48.34
N LEU A 199 53.16 -11.81 -48.23
CA LEU A 199 53.10 -12.48 -46.92
C LEU A 199 54.47 -12.54 -46.21
N ARG A 200 55.57 -12.67 -46.97
CA ARG A 200 56.95 -12.58 -46.43
C ARG A 200 57.30 -11.16 -45.98
N ALA A 201 56.92 -10.14 -46.76
CA ALA A 201 57.19 -8.74 -46.41
C ALA A 201 56.51 -8.32 -45.09
N HIS A 202 55.31 -8.85 -44.84
CA HIS A 202 54.55 -8.66 -43.60
C HIS A 202 54.93 -9.64 -42.47
N LYS A 203 55.97 -10.47 -42.68
CA LYS A 203 56.45 -11.50 -41.73
C LYS A 203 55.39 -12.55 -41.33
N ILE A 204 54.39 -12.76 -42.17
CA ILE A 204 53.29 -13.71 -41.95
C ILE A 204 53.67 -15.12 -42.37
N LEU A 205 54.49 -15.23 -43.43
CA LEU A 205 55.01 -16.50 -43.96
C LEU A 205 56.53 -16.40 -44.07
N ASP A 206 57.26 -17.29 -43.42
CA ASP A 206 58.73 -17.37 -43.51
C ASP A 206 59.18 -18.80 -43.78
N ASP A 207 59.96 -19.00 -44.85
CA ASP A 207 60.45 -20.31 -45.32
C ASP A 207 59.50 -21.53 -45.24
N GLY A 208 58.20 -21.28 -45.45
CA GLY A 208 57.16 -22.31 -45.51
C GLY A 208 56.45 -22.53 -44.18
N GLU A 209 56.85 -21.83 -43.13
CA GLU A 209 56.20 -21.80 -41.84
C GLU A 209 55.37 -20.52 -41.70
N VAL A 210 54.15 -20.67 -41.18
CA VAL A 210 53.18 -19.56 -41.06
C VAL A 210 53.08 -19.12 -39.60
N LEU A 211 53.04 -17.80 -39.37
CA LEU A 211 52.81 -17.19 -38.03
C LEU A 211 53.79 -17.62 -36.91
N GLN A 212 55.04 -17.96 -37.25
CA GLN A 212 56.09 -18.31 -36.28
C GLN A 212 56.56 -17.12 -35.43
N ASN A 213 56.64 -15.93 -36.04
CA ASN A 213 57.15 -14.72 -35.40
C ASN A 213 56.03 -14.02 -34.62
N GLN A 214 56.20 -13.77 -33.32
CA GLN A 214 55.19 -13.02 -32.53
C GLN A 214 54.99 -11.57 -33.01
N ASP A 215 55.94 -11.04 -33.77
CA ASP A 215 55.96 -9.68 -34.34
C ASP A 215 55.50 -9.64 -35.82
N PHE A 216 54.66 -10.57 -36.27
CA PHE A 216 54.02 -10.47 -37.59
C PHE A 216 53.07 -9.27 -37.65
N ASP A 217 52.86 -8.73 -38.86
CA ASP A 217 51.97 -7.58 -39.07
C ASP A 217 50.51 -7.99 -38.88
N LYS A 218 49.98 -7.72 -37.68
CA LYS A 218 48.58 -8.02 -37.32
C LYS A 218 47.59 -7.12 -38.05
N ASP A 219 48.01 -5.91 -38.45
CA ASP A 219 47.15 -4.94 -39.13
C ASP A 219 46.90 -5.34 -40.59
N TYR A 220 47.74 -6.21 -41.14
CA TYR A 220 47.54 -6.77 -42.48
C TYR A 220 46.44 -7.86 -42.53
N PHE A 221 45.91 -8.27 -41.37
CA PHE A 221 44.78 -9.19 -41.30
C PHE A 221 43.44 -8.46 -41.29
N THR A 222 42.44 -9.08 -41.91
CA THR A 222 41.05 -8.64 -41.80
C THR A 222 40.37 -9.38 -40.66
N GLU A 223 39.85 -8.64 -39.67
CA GLU A 223 39.03 -9.16 -38.58
C GLU A 223 37.63 -9.55 -39.08
N ILE A 224 37.13 -10.69 -38.63
CA ILE A 224 35.82 -11.24 -39.00
C ILE A 224 35.10 -11.86 -37.79
N ASP A 225 33.77 -11.96 -37.89
CA ASP A 225 32.96 -12.85 -37.06
C ASP A 225 32.77 -14.19 -37.78
N ILE A 226 33.19 -15.28 -37.16
CA ILE A 226 33.17 -16.63 -37.75
C ILE A 226 31.76 -17.12 -38.10
N ARG A 227 30.70 -16.57 -37.49
CA ARG A 227 29.31 -16.99 -37.73
C ARG A 227 28.76 -16.42 -39.04
N GLU A 228 29.23 -15.22 -39.40
CA GLU A 228 28.79 -14.49 -40.59
C GLU A 228 29.70 -14.77 -41.79
N PHE A 229 31.00 -14.97 -41.55
CA PHE A 229 31.98 -15.18 -42.61
C PHE A 229 32.00 -16.64 -43.09
N LYS A 230 31.34 -16.89 -44.23
CA LYS A 230 31.19 -18.25 -44.80
C LYS A 230 31.93 -18.47 -46.12
N GLU A 231 32.23 -17.41 -46.85
CA GLU A 231 32.88 -17.52 -48.16
C GLU A 231 33.96 -16.44 -48.33
N LEU A 232 35.10 -16.84 -48.89
CA LEU A 232 36.22 -15.96 -49.22
C LEU A 232 36.59 -16.13 -50.71
N PRO A 233 36.19 -15.19 -51.59
CA PRO A 233 36.62 -15.18 -52.97
C PRO A 233 38.07 -14.67 -53.09
N LEU A 234 38.98 -15.54 -53.55
CA LEU A 234 40.43 -15.25 -53.57
C LEU A 234 40.90 -14.56 -54.85
N GLN A 235 40.04 -14.45 -55.87
CA GLN A 235 40.32 -13.81 -57.16
C GLN A 235 41.60 -14.34 -57.86
N SER A 236 41.98 -15.58 -57.59
CA SER A 236 43.19 -16.20 -58.15
C SER A 236 42.90 -17.60 -58.70
N ARG A 237 43.63 -17.97 -59.75
CA ARG A 237 43.54 -19.30 -60.39
C ARG A 237 44.35 -20.37 -59.67
N ARG A 238 45.13 -20.00 -58.65
CA ARG A 238 45.89 -20.91 -57.78
C ARG A 238 45.88 -20.39 -56.35
N ALA A 239 45.29 -21.16 -55.44
CA ALA A 239 45.24 -20.85 -54.02
C ALA A 239 45.78 -22.03 -53.20
N THR A 240 46.47 -21.73 -52.11
CA THR A 240 46.95 -22.73 -51.14
C THR A 240 46.75 -22.17 -49.74
N ILE A 241 46.04 -22.92 -48.89
CA ILE A 241 45.83 -22.55 -47.49
C ILE A 241 47.10 -22.97 -46.73
N GLU A 242 47.73 -22.02 -46.05
CA GLU A 242 48.98 -22.22 -45.32
C GLU A 242 48.74 -22.51 -43.82
N THR A 243 47.58 -22.12 -43.28
CA THR A 243 47.17 -22.41 -41.89
C THR A 243 46.44 -23.75 -41.79
N SER A 244 46.58 -24.42 -40.64
CA SER A 244 45.94 -25.72 -40.42
C SER A 244 44.48 -25.58 -40.00
N HIS A 245 43.57 -26.12 -40.81
CA HIS A 245 42.14 -26.19 -40.52
C HIS A 245 41.63 -27.63 -40.73
N PRO A 246 40.71 -28.14 -39.90
CA PRO A 246 40.24 -29.52 -40.00
C PRO A 246 39.66 -29.86 -41.37
N ALA A 247 40.04 -31.01 -41.93
CA ALA A 247 39.48 -31.51 -43.17
C ALA A 247 37.95 -31.68 -43.05
N GLY A 248 37.22 -31.31 -44.11
CA GLY A 248 35.75 -31.36 -44.15
C GLY A 248 35.04 -30.18 -43.47
N SER A 249 35.77 -29.26 -42.83
CA SER A 249 35.20 -27.99 -42.31
C SER A 249 35.15 -26.86 -43.37
N TYR A 250 35.73 -27.10 -44.54
CA TYR A 250 35.75 -26.17 -45.67
C TYR A 250 35.92 -26.87 -47.02
N GLU A 251 35.62 -26.14 -48.09
CA GLU A 251 35.81 -26.54 -49.48
C GLU A 251 36.49 -25.41 -50.26
N LEU A 252 37.45 -25.76 -51.12
CA LEU A 252 38.12 -24.81 -52.00
C LEU A 252 37.68 -25.08 -53.45
N THR A 253 36.72 -24.30 -53.93
CA THR A 253 36.05 -24.52 -55.23
C THR A 253 36.38 -23.40 -56.21
N LYS A 254 36.15 -23.62 -57.50
CA LYS A 254 36.31 -22.57 -58.52
C LYS A 254 34.96 -21.96 -58.86
N ASP A 255 34.92 -20.63 -58.98
CA ASP A 255 33.76 -19.91 -59.49
C ASP A 255 33.60 -20.08 -61.01
N SER A 256 32.54 -19.48 -61.57
CA SER A 256 32.26 -19.50 -63.02
C SER A 256 33.34 -18.82 -63.88
N LYS A 257 34.22 -18.03 -63.27
CA LYS A 257 35.35 -17.33 -63.93
C LYS A 257 36.67 -18.11 -63.77
N GLY A 258 36.66 -19.23 -63.06
CA GLY A 258 37.82 -20.09 -62.80
C GLY A 258 38.71 -19.62 -61.64
N TYR A 259 38.24 -18.67 -60.82
CA TYR A 259 38.92 -18.21 -59.61
C TYR A 259 38.53 -19.07 -58.41
N TYR A 260 39.47 -19.30 -57.50
CA TYR A 260 39.21 -20.02 -56.27
C TYR A 260 38.37 -19.22 -55.27
N VAL A 261 37.42 -19.89 -54.65
CA VAL A 261 36.58 -19.43 -53.55
C VAL A 261 36.68 -20.47 -52.44
N LEU A 262 37.11 -20.02 -51.26
CA LEU A 262 37.06 -20.82 -50.05
C LEU A 262 35.66 -20.72 -49.46
N LYS A 263 35.00 -21.86 -49.24
CA LYS A 263 33.69 -21.97 -48.60
C LYS A 263 33.85 -22.69 -47.28
N ILE A 264 33.44 -22.08 -46.19
CA ILE A 264 33.48 -22.65 -44.85
C ILE A 264 32.14 -23.34 -44.61
N THR A 265 32.16 -24.67 -44.47
CA THR A 265 30.97 -25.51 -44.29
C THR A 265 30.63 -25.69 -42.81
N ASP A 266 31.63 -25.67 -41.94
CA ASP A 266 31.50 -25.72 -40.48
C ASP A 266 32.43 -24.68 -39.84
N PRO A 267 31.94 -23.46 -39.56
CA PRO A 267 32.78 -22.38 -39.04
C PRO A 267 33.40 -22.69 -37.68
N VAL A 268 32.65 -23.31 -36.77
CA VAL A 268 33.17 -23.62 -35.42
C VAL A 268 34.34 -24.58 -35.54
N ARG A 269 34.19 -25.65 -36.32
CA ARG A 269 35.25 -26.63 -36.54
C ARG A 269 36.41 -26.06 -37.35
N PHE A 270 36.15 -25.21 -38.34
CA PHE A 270 37.18 -24.58 -39.16
C PHE A 270 38.12 -23.70 -38.31
N TRP A 271 37.56 -22.91 -37.39
CA TRP A 271 38.31 -21.97 -36.55
C TRP A 271 38.75 -22.54 -35.19
N GLU A 272 38.51 -23.83 -34.93
CA GLU A 272 38.85 -24.50 -33.66
C GLU A 272 40.36 -24.60 -33.43
N VAL A 273 41.11 -24.94 -34.49
CA VAL A 273 42.57 -25.18 -34.41
C VAL A 273 43.38 -23.89 -34.53
N SER A 274 42.94 -22.96 -35.39
CA SER A 274 43.58 -21.66 -35.59
C SER A 274 42.53 -20.58 -35.80
N ARG A 275 42.68 -19.45 -35.11
CA ARG A 275 41.88 -18.22 -35.33
C ARG A 275 42.43 -17.32 -36.44
N TYR A 276 43.53 -17.72 -37.04
CA TYR A 276 44.12 -17.04 -38.19
C TYR A 276 44.02 -17.96 -39.42
N LEU A 277 43.60 -17.37 -40.54
CA LEU A 277 43.57 -17.99 -41.86
C LEU A 277 44.55 -17.26 -42.78
N VAL A 278 45.52 -18.00 -43.31
CA VAL A 278 46.48 -17.46 -44.29
C VAL A 278 46.37 -18.25 -45.57
N VAL A 279 46.13 -17.56 -46.68
CA VAL A 279 46.02 -18.19 -48.01
C VAL A 279 47.00 -17.56 -48.99
N THR A 280 47.88 -18.38 -49.54
CA THR A 280 48.77 -17.95 -50.63
C THR A 280 48.02 -18.01 -51.97
N VAL A 281 48.10 -16.93 -52.75
CA VAL A 281 47.55 -16.85 -54.12
C VAL A 281 48.65 -16.61 -55.17
N LYS A 282 48.40 -17.02 -56.42
CA LYS A 282 49.32 -16.85 -57.55
C LYS A 282 48.62 -16.54 -58.88
#